data_AF-A0A6I3E8P1-F1
#
_entry.id   AF-A0A6I3E8P1-F1
#
_cell.length_a   1.000
_cell.length_b   1.000
_cell.length_c   1.000
_cell.angle_alpha   90.00
_cell.angle_beta   90.00
_cell.angle_gamma   90.00
#
_symmetry.space_group_name_H-M   'P 1'
#
loop_
_entity.id
_entity.type
_entity.pdbx_description
1 polymer ?
#
loop_
_entity_poly.entity_id
_entity_poly.type
_entity_poly.pdbx_seq_one_letter_code
_entity_poly.pdbx_strand_id
1 'polypeptide(L)' 'MSYTQIAICAVLLAILFDLWLIKSRLLTRKVFWTSYAIIIFFQLITNWWLTSRNIVM' A
#
# COMPACT_ATOMS: atom_id res chain seq x y z
N MET A 1 -13.04 -14.48 12.40
CA MET A 1 -12.59 -13.39 11.51
C MET A 1 -11.54 -13.97 10.58
N SER A 2 -11.81 -14.03 9.27
CA SER A 2 -10.78 -14.41 8.30
C SER A 2 -9.73 -13.30 8.19
N TYR A 3 -8.51 -13.65 7.77
CA TYR A 3 -7.45 -12.66 7.51
C TYR A 3 -7.92 -11.55 6.56
N THR A 4 -8.75 -11.91 5.57
CA THR A 4 -9.35 -10.97 4.64
C THR A 4 -10.28 -9.97 5.33
N GLN A 5 -11.11 -10.44 6.28
CA GLN A 5 -11.99 -9.56 7.05
C GLN A 5 -11.20 -8.55 7.89
N ILE A 6 -10.13 -9.01 8.56
CA ILE A 6 -9.27 -8.15 9.37
C ILE A 6 -8.57 -7.11 8.48
N ALA A 7 -8.06 -7.53 7.31
CA ALA A 7 -7.40 -6.63 6.37
C ALA A 7 -8.35 -5.53 5.88
N ILE A 8 -9.59 -5.88 5.50
CA ILE A 8 -10.60 -4.90 5.07
C ILE A 8 -10.90 -3.92 6.21
N CYS A 9 -11.13 -4.42 7.42
CA CYS A 9 -11.37 -3.56 8.58
C CYS A 9 -10.19 -2.61 8.85
N ALA A 10 -8.94 -3.09 8.79
CA ALA A 10 -7.76 -2.29 9.00
C ALA A 10 -7.61 -1.17 7.96
N VAL A 11 -7.88 -1.46 6.68
CA VAL A 11 -7.84 -0.45 5.61
C VAL A 11 -8.88 0.64 5.85
N LEU A 12 -10.12 0.25 6.18
CA LEU A 12 -11.19 1.23 6.47
C LEU A 12 -10.85 2.09 7.69
N LEU A 13 -10.32 1.49 8.75
CA LEU A 13 -9.86 2.22 9.93
C LEU A 13 -8.74 3.19 9.60
N ALA A 14 -7.75 2.78 8.80
CA ALA A 14 -6.64 3.66 8.40
C ALA A 14 -7.13 4.88 7.60
N ILE A 15 -8.09 4.70 6.67
CA ILE A 15 -8.69 5.79 5.91
C ILE A 15 -9.43 6.76 6.83
N LEU A 16 -10.24 6.24 7.75
CA LEU A 16 -10.95 7.08 8.72
C LEU A 16 -9.97 7.84 9.64
N PHE A 17 -8.91 7.18 10.07
CA PHE A 17 -7.89 7.78 10.93
C PHE A 17 -7.15 8.93 10.23
N ASP A 18 -6.76 8.74 8.96
CA ASP A 18 -6.09 9.78 8.16
C ASP A 18 -6.99 11.01 7.95
N LEU A 19 -8.26 10.78 7.61
CA LEU A 19 -9.18 11.86 7.24
C LEU A 19 -9.78 12.59 8.45
N TRP A 20 -10.08 11.87 9.54
CA TRP A 20 -10.89 12.39 10.65
C TRP A 20 -10.11 12.61 11.95
N LEU A 21 -9.14 11.74 12.29
CA LEU A 21 -8.33 11.89 13.50
C LEU A 21 -7.09 12.74 13.26
N ILE A 22 -6.17 12.25 12.41
CA ILE A 22 -4.93 12.97 12.08
C ILE A 22 -5.24 14.16 11.18
N LYS A 23 -6.29 14.05 10.34
CA LYS A 23 -6.71 15.08 9.36
C LYS A 23 -5.56 15.49 8.43
N SER A 24 -4.59 14.60 8.19
CA SER A 24 -3.45 14.87 7.32
C SER A 24 -3.90 14.99 5.86
N ARG A 25 -5.02 14.31 5.53
CA ARG A 25 -5.62 14.22 4.20
C ARG A 25 -4.63 13.73 3.15
N LEU A 26 -3.64 12.95 3.56
CA LEU A 26 -2.57 12.48 2.70
C LEU A 26 -3.11 11.59 1.58
N LEU A 27 -4.13 10.77 1.87
CA LEU A 27 -4.83 9.96 0.88
C LEU A 27 -5.57 10.78 -0.19
N THR A 28 -5.83 12.08 0.03
CA THR A 28 -6.47 12.94 -0.99
C THR A 28 -5.46 13.64 -1.90
N ARG A 29 -4.17 13.61 -1.56
CA ARG A 29 -3.13 14.35 -2.29
C ARG A 29 -2.66 13.54 -3.50
N LYS A 30 -2.64 14.16 -4.68
CA LYS A 30 -2.09 13.56 -5.91
C LYS A 30 -0.66 13.07 -5.73
N VAL A 31 0.17 13.83 -5.01
CA VAL A 31 1.59 13.50 -4.75
C VAL A 31 1.75 12.14 -4.07
N PHE A 32 0.86 11.79 -3.14
CA PHE A 32 0.90 10.48 -2.48
C PHE A 32 0.72 9.35 -3.50
N TRP A 33 -0.32 9.45 -4.33
CA TRP A 33 -0.64 8.44 -5.34
C TRP A 33 0.41 8.35 -6.45
N THR A 34 0.99 9.48 -6.88
CA THR A 34 2.08 9.47 -7.86
C THR A 34 3.32 8.77 -7.31
N SER A 35 3.71 9.06 -6.07
CA SER A 35 4.84 8.38 -5.43
C SER A 35 4.55 6.89 -5.22
N TYR A 36 3.32 6.55 -4.82
CA TYR A 36 2.91 5.15 -4.63
C TYR A 36 2.93 4.35 -5.93
N ALA A 37 2.50 4.94 -7.05
CA ALA A 37 2.57 4.30 -8.37
C ALA A 37 4.01 4.00 -8.79
N ILE A 38 4.96 4.91 -8.53
CA ILE A 38 6.39 4.70 -8.79
C ILE A 38 6.91 3.52 -7.96
N ILE A 39 6.57 3.47 -6.67
CA ILE A 39 6.98 2.38 -5.77
C ILE A 39 6.45 1.04 -6.31
N ILE A 40 5.16 0.94 -6.65
CA ILE A 40 4.58 -0.30 -7.19
C ILE A 40 5.29 -0.73 -8.47
N PHE A 41 5.56 0.20 -9.39
CA PHE A 41 6.25 -0.11 -10.64
C PHE A 41 7.61 -0.77 -10.39
N PHE A 42 8.45 -0.14 -9.56
CA PHE A 42 9.75 -0.70 -9.22
C PHE A 42 9.65 -1.97 -8.38
N GLN A 43 8.65 -2.07 -7.49
CA GLN A 43 8.43 -3.24 -6.66
C GLN A 43 8.09 -4.47 -7.52
N LEU A 44 7.26 -4.31 -8.54
CA LEU A 44 6.94 -5.40 -9.47
C LEU A 44 8.17 -5.84 -10.27
N ILE A 45 8.94 -4.89 -10.82
CA ILE A 45 10.16 -5.18 -11.58
C ILE A 45 11.20 -5.91 -10.71
N THR A 46 11.43 -5.40 -9.50
CA THR A 46 12.44 -5.96 -8.59
C THR A 46 12.02 -7.33 -8.06
N ASN A 47 10.76 -7.51 -7.65
CA ASN A 47 10.28 -8.82 -7.22
C ASN A 47 10.35 -9.83 -8.36
N TRP A 48 9.91 -9.46 -9.57
CA TRP A 48 10.03 -10.34 -10.74
C TRP A 48 11.48 -10.76 -10.99
N TRP A 49 12.42 -9.80 -10.91
CA TRP A 49 13.84 -10.09 -11.07
C TRP A 49 14.39 -11.03 -9.98
N LEU A 50 14.02 -10.80 -8.72
CA LEU A 50 14.45 -11.61 -7.58
C LEU A 50 13.91 -13.04 -7.66
N THR A 51 12.62 -13.20 -7.98
CA THR A 51 11.98 -14.50 -8.15
C THR A 51 12.53 -15.24 -9.36
N SER A 52 12.77 -14.56 -10.49
CA SER A 52 13.37 -15.18 -11.68
C SER A 52 14.78 -15.73 -11.44
N ARG A 53 15.48 -15.23 -10.42
CA ARG A 53 16.83 -15.68 -10.04
C ARG A 53 16.83 -16.62 -8.83
N ASN A 54 15.67 -17.03 -8.32
CA ASN A 54 15.52 -17.82 -7.09
C ASN A 54 16.31 -17.26 -5.89
N ILE A 55 16.51 -15.93 -5.84
CA ILE A 55 17.23 -15.29 -4.73
C ILE A 55 16.33 -15.23 -3.49
N VAL A 56 15.02 -15.12 -3.72
CA VAL A 56 13.99 -15.17 -2.70
C VAL A 56 13.04 -16.29 -3.11
N MET A 57 13.17 -17.44 -2.45
CA MET A 57 12.24 -18.56 -2.50
C MET A 57 11.61 -18.71 -1.12
#